data_AF-N8XDR1-F1
#
_entry.id   AF-N8XDR1-F1
#
_cell.length_a   1.000
_cell.length_b   1.000
_cell.length_c   1.000
_cell.angle_alpha   90.00
_cell.angle_beta   90.00
_cell.angle_gamma   90.00
#
_symmetry.space_group_name_H-M   'P 1'
#
loop_
_entity.id
_entity.type
_entity.pdbx_description
1 polymer ?
#
loop_
_entity_poly.entity_id
_entity_poly.type
_entity_poly.pdbx_seq_one_letter_code
_entity_poly.pdbx_strand_id
1 'polypeptide(L)'
;MKQWVVLGALLFSTAVLADDIKQKEVIAQKLVEVDGTEQGLEATDKLILNQIKMRLPKDIPAEFYADLTKNLNSEQRKQFIVQRYVETFSQKELQAALSFYQSTEGKAWAKKASEIGSEVAHYTTQNARIALNTTMQQHVENPTVKQLMTRMNPAPVQQPEKTEQK
;
A
#
# COMPACT_ATOMS: atom_id res chain seq x y z
N MET A 1 3.65 46.43 -32.21
CA MET A 1 2.43 46.13 -31.40
C MET A 1 1.91 44.70 -31.55
N LYS A 2 2.06 44.02 -32.69
CA LYS A 2 1.50 42.65 -32.90
C LYS A 2 2.19 41.52 -32.09
N GLN A 3 3.49 41.64 -31.78
CA GLN A 3 4.22 40.63 -30.99
C GLN A 3 3.89 40.66 -29.49
N TRP A 4 3.49 41.81 -28.95
CA TRP A 4 3.16 41.96 -27.53
C TRP A 4 1.82 41.29 -27.16
N VAL A 5 0.90 41.18 -28.13
CA VAL A 5 -0.39 40.51 -27.96
C VAL A 5 -0.23 38.99 -27.85
N VAL A 6 0.72 38.41 -28.61
CA VAL A 6 1.00 36.96 -28.57
C VAL A 6 1.70 36.58 -27.26
N LEU A 7 2.61 37.43 -26.76
CA LEU A 7 3.27 37.20 -25.47
C LEU A 7 2.29 37.27 -24.29
N GLY A 8 1.34 38.22 -24.33
CA GLY A 8 0.27 38.31 -23.34
C GLY A 8 -0.60 37.05 -23.30
N ALA A 9 -1.08 36.59 -24.46
CA ALA A 9 -1.92 35.38 -24.55
C ALA A 9 -1.23 34.10 -24.03
N LEU A 10 0.09 33.96 -24.23
CA LEU A 10 0.89 32.85 -23.70
C LEU A 10 1.09 32.92 -22.17
N LEU A 11 1.23 34.13 -21.61
CA LEU A 11 1.35 34.32 -20.17
C LEU A 11 0.01 34.12 -19.43
N PHE A 12 -1.12 34.50 -20.05
CA PHE A 12 -2.45 34.24 -19.47
C PHE A 12 -2.83 32.76 -19.50
N SER A 13 -2.48 32.03 -20.57
CA SER A 13 -2.77 30.59 -20.65
C SER A 13 -1.96 29.75 -19.66
N THR A 14 -0.71 30.13 -19.38
CA THR A 14 0.09 29.46 -18.33
C THR A 14 -0.40 29.77 -16.92
N ALA A 15 -0.91 30.98 -16.65
CA ALA A 15 -1.51 31.34 -15.37
C ALA A 15 -2.80 30.55 -15.07
N VAL A 16 -3.68 30.38 -16.06
CA VAL A 16 -4.93 29.60 -15.91
C VAL A 16 -4.63 28.12 -15.64
N LEU A 17 -3.64 27.55 -16.34
CA LEU A 17 -3.23 26.15 -16.10
C LEU A 17 -2.58 25.96 -14.73
N ALA A 18 -1.78 26.92 -14.25
CA ALA A 18 -1.18 26.85 -12.93
C ALA A 18 -2.23 26.93 -11.80
N ASP A 19 -3.30 27.71 -12.01
CA ASP A 19 -4.38 27.85 -11.03
C ASP A 19 -5.30 26.61 -11.00
N ASP A 20 -5.59 26.01 -12.17
CA ASP A 20 -6.31 24.73 -12.28
C ASP A 20 -5.56 23.59 -11.56
N ILE A 21 -4.24 23.46 -11.80
CA ILE A 21 -3.41 22.45 -11.14
C ILE A 21 -3.45 22.60 -9.62
N LYS A 22 -3.31 23.82 -9.10
CA LYS A 22 -3.37 24.09 -7.66
C LYS A 22 -4.72 23.72 -7.06
N GLN A 23 -5.82 24.06 -7.73
CA GLN A 23 -7.15 23.72 -7.23
C GLN A 23 -7.36 22.20 -7.22
N LYS A 24 -6.94 21.51 -8.28
CA LYS A 24 -6.99 20.04 -8.34
C LYS A 24 -6.17 19.41 -7.23
N GLU A 25 -4.98 19.93 -6.95
CA GLU A 25 -4.12 19.44 -5.88
C GLU A 25 -4.80 19.55 -4.51
N VAL A 26 -5.42 20.69 -4.21
CA VAL A 26 -6.16 20.89 -2.95
C VAL A 26 -7.33 19.90 -2.83
N ILE A 27 -8.08 19.66 -3.91
CA ILE A 27 -9.20 18.70 -3.90
C ILE A 27 -8.67 17.27 -3.74
N ALA A 28 -7.60 16.92 -4.45
CA ALA A 28 -6.97 15.59 -4.39
C ALA A 28 -6.40 15.30 -2.98
N GLN A 29 -5.77 16.27 -2.33
CA GLN A 29 -5.31 16.13 -0.93
C GLN A 29 -6.49 15.82 0.00
N LYS A 30 -7.58 16.58 -0.10
CA LYS A 30 -8.79 16.33 0.70
C LYS A 30 -9.44 14.99 0.40
N LEU A 31 -9.41 14.55 -0.86
CA LEU A 31 -9.93 13.25 -1.27
C LEU A 31 -9.19 12.11 -0.56
N VAL A 32 -7.86 12.14 -0.60
CA VAL A 32 -7.00 11.12 0.00
C VAL A 32 -7.24 10.97 1.52
N GLU A 33 -7.66 12.03 2.20
CA GLU A 33 -8.04 12.01 3.62
C GLU A 33 -9.36 11.27 3.90
N VAL A 34 -10.26 11.16 2.92
CA VAL A 34 -11.65 10.68 3.13
C VAL A 34 -12.06 9.49 2.29
N ASP A 35 -11.32 9.17 1.22
CA ASP A 35 -11.64 8.10 0.27
C ASP A 35 -11.11 6.72 0.68
N GLY A 36 -10.40 6.63 1.80
CA GLY A 36 -9.81 5.38 2.30
C GLY A 36 -8.34 5.17 1.93
N THR A 37 -7.71 6.12 1.21
CA THR A 37 -6.33 6.01 0.75
C THR A 37 -5.34 5.86 1.91
N GLU A 38 -5.47 6.64 2.98
CA GLU A 38 -4.56 6.56 4.13
C GLU A 38 -4.60 5.19 4.81
N GLN A 39 -5.80 4.62 5.00
CA GLN A 39 -5.97 3.28 5.55
C GLN A 39 -5.36 2.22 4.63
N GLY A 40 -5.52 2.39 3.30
CA GLY A 40 -4.89 1.52 2.31
C GLY A 40 -3.36 1.58 2.34
N LEU A 41 -2.77 2.77 2.51
CA LEU A 41 -1.33 2.93 2.70
C LEU A 41 -0.85 2.25 3.99
N GLU A 42 -1.55 2.44 5.11
CA GLU A 42 -1.20 1.80 6.38
C GLU A 42 -1.26 0.26 6.27
N ALA A 43 -2.30 -0.28 5.63
CA ALA A 43 -2.41 -1.72 5.39
C ALA A 43 -1.26 -2.24 4.52
N THR A 44 -0.89 -1.49 3.49
CA THR A 44 0.25 -1.80 2.61
C THR A 44 1.56 -1.80 3.39
N ASP A 45 1.76 -0.86 4.30
CA ASP A 45 2.95 -0.78 5.15
C ASP A 45 3.09 -2.01 6.04
N LYS A 46 1.98 -2.43 6.66
CA LYS A 46 1.95 -3.66 7.46
C LYS A 46 2.32 -4.88 6.61
N LEU A 47 1.82 -4.98 5.38
CA LEU A 47 2.17 -6.07 4.47
C LEU A 47 3.66 -6.07 4.12
N ILE A 48 4.22 -4.93 3.76
CA ILE A 48 5.66 -4.77 3.44
C ILE A 48 6.51 -5.17 4.65
N LEU A 49 6.21 -4.62 5.83
CA LEU A 49 6.96 -4.93 7.06
C LEU A 49 6.89 -6.42 7.40
N ASN A 50 5.71 -7.04 7.28
CA ASN A 50 5.55 -8.47 7.52
C ASN A 50 6.38 -9.30 6.53
N GLN A 51 6.39 -8.94 5.25
CA GLN A 51 7.22 -9.63 4.24
C GLN A 51 8.71 -9.49 4.52
N ILE A 52 9.17 -8.31 4.95
CA ILE A 52 10.57 -8.08 5.31
C ILE A 52 10.94 -8.87 6.57
N LYS A 53 10.10 -8.83 7.62
CA LYS A 53 10.31 -9.60 8.87
C LYS A 53 10.43 -11.10 8.63
N MET A 54 9.69 -11.65 7.67
CA MET A 54 9.80 -13.07 7.32
C MET A 54 11.14 -13.44 6.65
N ARG A 55 11.87 -12.47 6.10
CA ARG A 55 13.14 -12.70 5.37
C ARG A 55 14.38 -12.36 6.19
N LEU A 56 14.23 -11.52 7.22
CA LEU A 56 15.33 -11.10 8.08
C LEU A 56 15.52 -12.04 9.28
N PRO A 57 16.71 -12.06 9.90
CA PRO A 57 16.95 -12.72 11.17
C PRO A 57 15.96 -12.27 12.27
N LYS A 58 15.70 -13.14 13.24
CA LYS A 58 14.72 -12.87 14.32
C LYS A 58 15.23 -11.95 15.42
N ASP A 59 16.55 -11.76 15.49
CA ASP A 59 17.28 -10.95 16.48
C ASP A 59 17.49 -9.50 16.02
N ILE A 60 16.90 -9.10 14.90
CA ILE A 60 16.89 -7.70 14.47
C ILE A 60 16.13 -6.86 15.50
N PRO A 61 16.73 -5.74 15.97
CA PRO A 61 16.15 -4.99 17.07
C PRO A 61 14.94 -4.15 16.62
N ALA A 62 14.07 -3.78 17.56
CA ALA A 62 12.78 -3.17 17.24
C ALA A 62 12.92 -1.80 16.55
N GLU A 63 13.95 -1.03 16.92
CA GLU A 63 14.28 0.27 16.33
C GLU A 63 14.54 0.20 14.83
N PHE A 64 15.13 -0.90 14.33
CA PHE A 64 15.33 -1.09 12.89
C PHE A 64 14.01 -1.03 12.13
N TYR A 65 12.95 -1.64 12.65
CA TYR A 65 11.65 -1.65 11.99
C TYR A 65 10.95 -0.29 12.10
N ALA A 66 11.16 0.45 13.19
CA ALA A 66 10.66 1.83 13.31
C ALA A 66 11.34 2.76 12.28
N ASP A 67 12.66 2.65 12.15
CA ASP A 67 13.42 3.40 11.15
C ASP A 67 13.05 2.98 9.72
N LEU A 68 12.81 1.69 9.50
CA LEU A 68 12.30 1.19 8.21
C LEU A 68 10.95 1.80 7.85
N THR A 69 10.00 1.86 8.79
CA THR A 69 8.71 2.53 8.58
C THR A 69 8.88 4.01 8.25
N LYS A 70 9.78 4.71 8.95
CA LYS A 70 10.10 6.11 8.66
C LYS A 70 10.68 6.26 7.25
N ASN A 71 11.59 5.36 6.86
CA ASN A 71 12.24 5.36 5.55
C ASN A 71 11.30 4.96 4.40
N LEU A 72 10.24 4.19 4.68
CA LEU A 72 9.15 3.94 3.72
C LEU A 72 8.37 5.22 3.37
N ASN A 73 8.51 6.27 4.19
CA ASN A 73 8.08 7.63 3.91
C ASN A 73 6.64 7.72 3.36
N SER A 74 5.67 7.48 4.24
CA SER A 74 4.25 7.48 3.88
C SER A 74 3.79 8.81 3.28
N GLU A 75 4.38 9.94 3.71
CA GLU A 75 4.07 11.26 3.14
C GLU A 75 4.49 11.40 1.68
N GLN A 76 5.68 10.90 1.32
CA GLN A 76 6.13 10.90 -0.07
C GLN A 76 5.21 10.05 -0.95
N ARG A 77 4.79 8.88 -0.47
CA ARG A 77 3.87 7.99 -1.20
C ARG A 77 2.46 8.58 -1.31
N LYS A 78 1.97 9.25 -0.25
CA LYS A 78 0.73 10.00 -0.27
C LYS A 78 0.78 11.10 -1.34
N GLN A 79 1.87 11.87 -1.40
CA GLN A 79 2.04 12.89 -2.42
C GLN A 79 2.11 12.31 -3.84
N PHE A 80 2.75 11.17 -4.02
CA PHE A 80 2.72 10.48 -5.32
C PHE A 80 1.26 10.18 -5.76
N ILE A 81 0.40 9.72 -4.85
CA ILE A 81 -1.02 9.44 -5.14
C ILE A 81 -1.78 10.73 -5.47
N VAL A 82 -1.59 11.79 -4.68
CA VAL A 82 -2.19 13.10 -4.96
C VAL A 82 -1.83 13.55 -6.38
N GLN A 83 -0.57 13.45 -6.77
CA GLN A 83 -0.13 13.80 -8.12
C GLN A 83 -0.77 12.92 -9.19
N ARG A 84 -0.94 11.61 -8.95
CA ARG A 84 -1.69 10.74 -9.89
C ARG A 84 -3.13 11.23 -10.07
N TYR A 85 -3.81 11.68 -9.01
CA TYR A 85 -5.16 12.23 -9.11
C TYR A 85 -5.20 13.54 -9.92
N VAL A 86 -4.26 14.45 -9.65
CA VAL A 86 -4.13 15.72 -10.39
C VAL A 86 -3.84 15.49 -11.86
N GLU A 87 -3.02 14.51 -12.22
CA GLU A 87 -2.70 14.22 -13.62
C GLU A 87 -3.81 13.47 -14.37
N THR A 88 -4.60 12.64 -13.66
CA THR A 88 -5.55 11.72 -14.29
C THR A 88 -6.96 12.31 -14.43
N PHE A 89 -7.45 13.01 -13.42
CA PHE A 89 -8.86 13.43 -13.36
C PHE A 89 -9.01 14.92 -13.64
N SER A 90 -10.14 15.32 -14.20
CA SER A 90 -10.54 16.73 -14.26
C SER A 90 -10.91 17.27 -12.88
N GLN A 91 -10.87 18.59 -12.71
CA GLN A 91 -11.32 19.23 -11.47
C GLN A 91 -12.78 18.87 -11.12
N LYS A 92 -13.66 18.78 -12.13
CA LYS A 92 -15.07 18.43 -11.93
C LYS A 92 -15.24 17.01 -11.39
N GLU A 93 -14.46 16.06 -11.91
CA GLU A 93 -14.49 14.67 -11.43
C GLU A 93 -13.95 14.56 -10.00
N LEU A 94 -12.83 15.22 -9.70
CA LEU A 94 -12.28 15.27 -8.34
C LEU A 94 -13.29 15.89 -7.37
N GLN A 95 -13.95 16.97 -7.74
CA GLN A 95 -14.96 17.61 -6.90
C GLN A 95 -16.18 16.70 -6.67
N ALA A 96 -16.64 15.99 -7.71
CA ALA A 96 -17.75 15.05 -7.59
C ALA A 96 -17.40 13.87 -6.67
N ALA A 97 -16.20 13.31 -6.82
CA ALA A 97 -15.69 12.26 -5.94
C ALA A 97 -15.58 12.76 -4.50
N LEU A 98 -15.07 13.97 -4.27
CA LEU A 98 -14.95 14.55 -2.95
C LEU A 98 -16.32 14.70 -2.28
N SER A 99 -17.29 15.23 -3.01
CA SER A 99 -18.67 15.37 -2.51
C SER A 99 -19.27 14.03 -2.14
N PHE A 100 -19.05 12.98 -2.94
CA PHE A 100 -19.49 11.63 -2.60
C PHE A 100 -18.82 11.13 -1.31
N TYR A 101 -17.49 11.13 -1.22
CA TYR A 101 -16.79 10.60 -0.04
C TYR A 101 -16.97 11.45 1.22
N GLN A 102 -17.45 12.69 1.11
CA GLN A 102 -17.85 13.50 2.27
C GLN A 102 -19.24 13.16 2.80
N SER A 103 -20.10 12.52 2.00
CA SER A 103 -21.42 12.04 2.44
C SER A 103 -21.32 10.90 3.46
N THR A 104 -22.41 10.66 4.19
CA THR A 104 -22.50 9.55 5.16
C THR A 104 -22.26 8.21 4.46
N GLU A 105 -22.91 8.01 3.32
CA GLU A 105 -22.82 6.79 2.51
C GLU A 105 -21.42 6.62 1.92
N GLY A 106 -20.80 7.69 1.43
CA GLY A 106 -19.45 7.65 0.88
C GLY A 106 -18.38 7.31 1.92
N LYS A 107 -18.46 7.89 3.13
CA LYS A 107 -17.57 7.51 4.25
C LYS A 107 -17.76 6.05 4.66
N ALA A 108 -19.01 5.60 4.75
CA ALA A 108 -19.31 4.21 5.06
C ALA A 108 -18.80 3.26 3.96
N TRP A 109 -18.93 3.66 2.70
CA TRP A 109 -18.39 2.93 1.56
C TRP A 109 -16.88 2.81 1.63
N ALA A 110 -16.15 3.93 1.78
CA ALA A 110 -14.69 3.95 1.86
C ALA A 110 -14.16 3.00 2.94
N LYS A 111 -14.76 3.06 4.14
CA LYS A 111 -14.42 2.16 5.25
C LYS A 111 -14.65 0.69 4.89
N LYS A 112 -15.86 0.34 4.41
CA LYS A 112 -16.20 -1.05 4.05
C LYS A 112 -15.36 -1.59 2.90
N ALA A 113 -15.09 -0.77 1.89
CA ALA A 113 -14.24 -1.13 0.77
C ALA A 113 -12.80 -1.43 1.22
N SER A 114 -12.27 -0.62 2.15
CA SER A 114 -10.95 -0.86 2.76
C SER A 114 -10.91 -2.16 3.56
N GLU A 115 -11.93 -2.43 4.38
CA GLU A 115 -12.07 -3.68 5.15
C GLU A 115 -12.12 -4.91 4.23
N ILE A 116 -12.97 -4.87 3.19
CA ILE A 116 -13.04 -5.92 2.16
C ILE A 116 -11.68 -6.12 1.48
N GLY A 117 -10.99 -5.03 1.13
CA GLY A 117 -9.65 -5.09 0.54
C GLY A 117 -8.65 -5.84 1.44
N SER A 118 -8.68 -5.59 2.75
CA SER A 118 -7.86 -6.29 3.73
C SER A 118 -8.22 -7.78 3.82
N GLU A 119 -9.50 -8.14 3.82
CA GLU A 119 -9.95 -9.53 3.81
C GLU A 119 -9.50 -10.27 2.55
N VAL A 120 -9.63 -9.64 1.37
CA VAL A 120 -9.14 -10.19 0.10
C VAL A 120 -7.63 -10.40 0.14
N ALA A 121 -6.86 -9.45 0.67
CA ALA A 121 -5.42 -9.58 0.80
C ALA A 121 -5.03 -10.76 1.72
N HIS A 122 -5.74 -10.92 2.85
CA HIS A 122 -5.54 -12.04 3.76
C HIS A 122 -5.86 -13.38 3.09
N TYR A 123 -7.05 -13.51 2.51
CA TYR A 123 -7.50 -14.70 1.79
C TYR A 123 -6.52 -15.09 0.67
N THR A 124 -6.10 -14.13 -0.14
CA THR A 124 -5.15 -14.35 -1.25
C THR A 124 -3.78 -14.81 -0.73
N THR A 125 -3.31 -14.25 0.38
CA THR A 125 -2.05 -14.66 1.01
C THR A 125 -2.11 -16.09 1.54
N GLN A 126 -3.23 -16.50 2.16
CA GLN A 126 -3.42 -17.88 2.61
C GLN A 126 -3.46 -18.84 1.42
N ASN A 127 -4.21 -18.50 0.37
CA ASN A 127 -4.27 -19.29 -0.85
C ASN A 127 -2.90 -19.44 -1.50
N ALA A 128 -2.10 -18.38 -1.56
CA ALA A 128 -0.73 -18.45 -2.10
C ALA A 128 0.17 -19.40 -1.30
N ARG A 129 0.04 -19.43 0.04
CA ARG A 129 0.77 -20.39 0.90
C ARG A 129 0.34 -21.83 0.64
N ILE A 130 -0.97 -22.07 0.53
CA ILE A 130 -1.51 -23.40 0.22
C ILE A 130 -1.02 -23.85 -1.15
N ALA A 131 -1.14 -22.99 -2.18
CA ALA A 131 -0.68 -23.28 -3.53
C ALA A 131 0.82 -23.61 -3.54
N LEU A 132 1.65 -22.83 -2.85
CA LEU A 132 3.09 -23.09 -2.75
C LEU A 132 3.37 -24.46 -2.10
N ASN A 133 2.75 -24.76 -0.96
CA ASN A 133 2.93 -26.04 -0.27
C ASN A 133 2.51 -27.23 -1.14
N THR A 134 1.36 -27.13 -1.82
CA THR A 134 0.88 -28.17 -2.73
C THR A 134 1.85 -28.40 -3.88
N THR A 135 2.34 -27.32 -4.53
CA THR A 135 3.31 -27.41 -5.62
C THR A 135 4.63 -28.01 -5.15
N MET A 136 5.14 -27.61 -3.98
CA MET A 136 6.37 -28.19 -3.44
C MET A 136 6.19 -29.70 -3.17
N GLN A 137 5.04 -30.12 -2.63
CA GLN A 137 4.74 -31.53 -2.39
C GLN A 137 4.70 -32.35 -3.70
N GLN A 138 4.14 -31.79 -4.78
CA GLN A 138 4.13 -32.44 -6.10
C GLN A 138 5.54 -32.62 -6.69
N HIS A 139 6.49 -31.77 -6.28
CA HIS A 139 7.89 -31.80 -6.74
C HIS A 139 8.86 -32.26 -5.63
N VAL A 140 8.38 -32.98 -4.62
CA VAL A 140 9.19 -33.40 -3.45
C VAL A 140 10.38 -34.28 -3.81
N GLU A 141 10.34 -34.97 -4.94
CA GLU A 141 11.45 -35.78 -5.45
C GLU A 141 12.63 -34.93 -5.95
N ASN A 142 12.41 -33.64 -6.23
CA ASN A 142 13.51 -32.73 -6.53
C ASN A 142 14.26 -32.37 -5.23
N PRO A 143 15.56 -32.64 -5.12
CA PRO A 143 16.32 -32.45 -3.88
C PRO A 143 16.34 -31.00 -3.40
N THR A 144 16.36 -30.03 -4.32
CA THR A 144 16.30 -28.60 -3.99
C THR A 144 14.94 -28.20 -3.42
N VAL A 145 13.85 -28.71 -4.01
CA VAL A 145 12.48 -28.45 -3.50
C VAL A 145 12.29 -29.10 -2.14
N LYS A 146 12.77 -30.34 -1.94
CA LYS A 146 12.73 -31.03 -0.65
C LYS A 146 13.48 -30.27 0.45
N GLN A 147 14.66 -29.73 0.12
CA GLN A 147 15.42 -28.90 1.04
C GLN A 147 14.69 -27.59 1.37
N LEU A 148 14.06 -26.96 0.37
CA LEU A 148 13.26 -25.75 0.56
C LEU A 148 12.06 -26.00 1.48
N MET A 149 11.29 -27.07 1.27
CA MET A 149 10.17 -27.45 2.13
C MET A 149 10.57 -27.59 3.60
N THR A 150 11.72 -28.24 3.85
CA THR A 150 12.24 -28.46 5.21
C THR A 150 12.59 -27.14 5.90
N ARG A 151 13.08 -26.15 5.15
CA ARG A 151 13.40 -24.82 5.68
C ARG A 151 12.15 -23.97 5.93
N MET A 152 11.14 -24.09 5.07
CA MET A 152 9.92 -23.27 5.16
C MET A 152 8.93 -23.78 6.20
N ASN A 153 8.86 -25.10 6.40
CA ASN A 153 8.03 -25.76 7.41
C ASN A 153 8.92 -26.55 8.37
N PRO A 154 9.76 -25.88 9.20
CA PRO A 154 10.58 -26.59 10.15
C PRO A 154 9.68 -27.39 11.09
N ALA A 155 10.03 -28.66 11.33
CA ALA A 155 9.33 -29.48 12.31
C ALA A 155 9.28 -28.73 13.66
N PRO A 156 8.20 -28.88 14.45
CA PRO A 156 8.17 -28.32 15.80
C PRO A 156 9.44 -28.76 16.52
N VAL A 157 10.21 -27.79 17.03
CA VAL A 157 11.37 -28.09 17.87
C VAL A 157 10.85 -28.93 19.03
N GLN A 158 11.22 -30.20 19.09
CA GLN A 158 10.95 -31.04 20.24
C GLN A 158 11.54 -30.31 21.45
N GLN A 159 10.68 -29.80 22.32
CA GLN A 159 11.14 -29.31 23.61
C GLN A 159 11.82 -30.49 24.31
N PRO A 160 13.02 -30.30 24.89
CA PRO A 160 13.69 -31.36 25.60
C PRO A 160 12.75 -31.85 26.71
N GLU A 161 12.44 -33.15 26.69
CA GLU A 161 11.70 -33.80 27.76
C GLU A 161 12.39 -33.45 29.08
N LYS A 162 11.63 -32.80 29.97
CA LYS A 162 12.06 -32.63 31.35
C LYS A 162 12.28 -34.03 31.90
N THR A 163 13.54 -34.41 32.05
CA THR A 163 13.91 -35.61 32.78
C THR A 163 13.44 -35.40 34.22
N GLU A 164 12.37 -36.09 34.61
CA GLU A 164 11.97 -36.18 36.00
C GLU A 164 13.13 -36.81 36.78
N GLN A 165 13.84 -36.01 37.57
CA GLN A 165 14.79 -36.51 38.54
C GLN A 165 14.02 -37.19 39.66
N LYS A 166 14.33 -38.48 39.84
CA LYS A 166 13.81 -39.35 40.89
C LYS A 166 14.70 -39.27 42.13
#